data_AF-A0A852B7N2-F1
#
_entry.id   AF-A0A852B7N2-F1
#
_cell.length_a   1.000
_cell.length_b   1.000
_cell.length_c   1.000
_cell.angle_alpha   90.00
_cell.angle_beta   90.00
_cell.angle_gamma   90.00
#
_symmetry.space_group_name_H-M   'P 1'
#
loop_
_entity.id
_entity.type
_entity.pdbx_description
1 polymer ?
#
loop_
_entity_poly.entity_id
_entity_poly.type
_entity_poly.pdbx_seq_one_letter_code
_entity_poly.pdbx_strand_id
1 'polypeptide(L)'
;GASRKEDTEVAADRAVPEEEEERSQPSPTCPPPRSRSYVPPEDLQSCLERHVREVFGPSVAEQWQQTPLQENRLKHRLLARLAAELGHAVPNSRLHRMRRAGDVLGFYGSPVSDGSQIDELAAAELPPNLKIIWRQ
;
A
#
# COMPACT_ATOMS: atom_id res chain seq x y z
N GLY A 1 -32.05 -56.16 -61.65
CA GLY A 1 -31.79 -54.76 -62.02
C GLY A 1 -32.58 -53.87 -61.09
N ALA A 2 -32.00 -52.72 -60.72
CA ALA A 2 -32.46 -51.75 -59.72
C ALA A 2 -32.15 -52.16 -58.27
N SER A 3 -31.69 -51.28 -57.39
CA SER A 3 -30.92 -50.04 -57.55
C SER A 3 -30.39 -49.75 -56.16
N ARG A 4 -29.13 -49.36 -56.11
CA ARG A 4 -28.38 -48.85 -54.96
C ARG A 4 -29.19 -47.81 -54.18
N LYS A 5 -29.28 -47.98 -52.87
CA LYS A 5 -29.57 -46.91 -51.91
C LYS A 5 -28.55 -47.03 -50.78
N GLU A 6 -27.81 -45.95 -50.59
CA GLU A 6 -26.91 -45.70 -49.47
C GLU A 6 -27.78 -45.46 -48.24
N ASP A 7 -27.61 -46.29 -47.21
CA ASP A 7 -28.09 -46.02 -45.87
C ASP A 7 -26.93 -45.42 -45.07
N THR A 8 -27.11 -44.16 -44.69
CA THR A 8 -26.27 -43.42 -43.77
C THR A 8 -26.58 -43.90 -42.36
N GLU A 9 -25.72 -44.75 -41.79
CA GLU A 9 -25.78 -45.10 -40.37
C GLU A 9 -24.92 -44.15 -39.54
N VAL A 10 -25.64 -43.40 -38.71
CA VAL A 10 -25.17 -42.62 -37.58
C VAL A 10 -24.72 -43.61 -36.49
N ALA A 11 -23.45 -43.62 -36.13
CA ALA A 11 -22.98 -44.27 -34.92
C ALA A 11 -22.24 -43.25 -34.05
N ALA A 12 -22.97 -42.83 -33.03
CA ALA A 12 -22.55 -41.95 -31.95
C ALA A 12 -21.39 -42.55 -31.13
N ASP A 13 -20.87 -41.66 -30.29
CA ASP A 13 -20.20 -41.97 -29.03
C ASP A 13 -18.67 -42.12 -29.06
N ARG A 14 -18.02 -40.98 -29.27
CA ARG A 14 -16.86 -40.64 -28.45
C ARG A 14 -17.25 -39.44 -27.57
N ALA A 15 -17.77 -39.76 -26.38
CA ALA A 15 -17.74 -38.85 -25.25
C ALA A 15 -16.27 -38.48 -25.00
N VAL A 16 -15.86 -37.34 -25.53
CA VAL A 16 -14.66 -36.65 -25.08
C VAL A 16 -14.99 -36.15 -23.68
N PRO A 17 -14.22 -36.49 -22.64
CA PRO A 17 -14.43 -35.87 -21.35
C PRO A 17 -14.25 -34.36 -21.56
N GLU A 18 -15.30 -33.61 -21.25
CA GLU A 18 -15.19 -32.18 -20.99
C GLU A 18 -14.18 -32.06 -19.85
N GLU A 19 -12.91 -31.84 -20.21
CA GLU A 19 -11.91 -31.39 -19.27
C GLU A 19 -12.44 -30.04 -18.79
N GLU A 20 -13.07 -30.07 -17.62
CA GLU A 20 -13.40 -28.89 -16.85
C GLU A 20 -12.16 -28.00 -16.87
N GLU A 21 -12.21 -26.91 -17.64
CA GLU A 21 -11.28 -25.78 -17.58
C GLU A 21 -11.45 -25.06 -16.22
N GLU A 22 -11.52 -25.81 -15.13
CA GLU A 22 -11.43 -25.35 -13.75
C GLU A 22 -10.00 -25.60 -13.25
N ARG A 23 -9.03 -24.86 -13.79
CA ARG A 23 -7.73 -24.56 -13.16
C ARG A 23 -6.88 -23.85 -14.19
N SER A 24 -6.70 -22.54 -14.12
CA SER A 24 -5.60 -22.04 -13.30
C SER A 24 -5.71 -20.52 -13.21
N GLN A 25 -6.58 -20.00 -12.34
CA GLN A 25 -6.30 -18.66 -11.84
C GLN A 25 -5.00 -18.75 -11.03
N PRO A 26 -4.00 -17.89 -11.31
CA PRO A 26 -2.77 -17.91 -10.54
C PRO A 26 -3.12 -17.70 -9.06
N SER A 27 -2.66 -18.60 -8.20
CA SER A 27 -2.83 -18.47 -6.76
C SER A 27 -2.22 -17.15 -6.30
N PRO A 28 -2.86 -16.42 -5.36
CA PRO A 28 -2.32 -15.17 -4.87
C PRO A 28 -0.97 -15.43 -4.20
N THR A 29 0.10 -15.01 -4.85
CA THR A 29 1.45 -15.07 -4.33
C THR A 29 1.66 -13.95 -3.31
N CYS A 30 2.52 -14.21 -2.33
CA CYS A 30 2.85 -13.20 -1.33
C CYS A 30 3.54 -12.00 -2.01
N PRO A 31 3.05 -10.76 -1.81
CA PRO A 31 3.73 -9.59 -2.34
C PRO A 31 5.09 -9.40 -1.65
N PRO A 32 6.07 -8.76 -2.31
CA PRO A 32 7.34 -8.46 -1.69
C PRO A 32 7.16 -7.56 -0.46
N PRO A 33 8.00 -7.72 0.59
CA PRO A 33 7.96 -6.84 1.75
C PRO A 33 8.33 -5.41 1.35
N ARG A 34 7.70 -4.43 1.99
CA ARG A 34 7.95 -3.00 1.75
C ARG A 34 9.03 -2.50 2.71
N SER A 35 9.92 -1.63 2.23
CA SER A 35 10.82 -0.84 3.07
C SER A 35 9.99 0.02 4.04
N ARG A 36 10.54 0.25 5.24
CA ARG A 36 9.92 1.11 6.25
C ARG A 36 10.46 2.53 6.20
N SER A 37 11.44 2.79 5.33
CA SER A 37 11.96 4.13 5.09
C SER A 37 10.83 5.06 4.65
N TYR A 38 10.86 6.27 5.16
CA TYR A 38 9.90 7.30 4.84
C TYR A 38 10.61 8.65 4.77
N VAL A 39 10.43 9.34 3.66
CA VAL A 39 10.92 10.69 3.43
C VAL A 39 9.71 11.59 3.20
N PRO A 40 9.54 12.67 4.00
CA PRO A 40 8.42 13.58 3.84
C PRO A 40 8.49 14.27 2.47
N PRO A 41 7.40 14.29 1.69
CA PRO A 41 7.36 15.02 0.44
C PRO A 41 7.31 16.53 0.69
N GLU A 42 7.83 17.33 -0.26
CA GLU A 42 7.87 18.79 -0.13
C GLU A 42 6.47 19.42 -0.06
N ASP A 43 5.50 18.82 -0.76
CA ASP A 43 4.10 19.25 -0.82
C ASP A 43 3.22 18.64 0.29
N LEU A 44 3.83 18.07 1.34
CA LEU A 44 3.11 17.41 2.44
C LEU A 44 1.97 18.26 3.01
N GLN A 45 2.21 19.56 3.24
CA GLN A 45 1.18 20.46 3.78
C GLN A 45 -0.03 20.57 2.85
N SER A 46 0.22 20.83 1.57
CA SER A 46 -0.82 20.97 0.54
C SER A 46 -1.60 19.67 0.34
N CYS A 47 -0.90 18.53 0.31
CA CYS A 47 -1.51 17.22 0.22
C CYS A 47 -2.44 16.96 1.42
N LEU A 48 -1.96 17.21 2.64
CA LEU A 48 -2.72 16.96 3.85
C LEU A 48 -3.91 17.89 3.98
N GLU A 49 -3.76 19.17 3.61
CA GLU A 49 -4.85 20.14 3.55
C GLU A 49 -5.96 19.69 2.59
N ARG A 50 -5.59 19.24 1.38
CA ARG A 50 -6.54 18.70 0.39
C ARG A 50 -7.34 17.55 1.00
N HIS A 51 -6.67 16.58 1.63
CA HIS A 51 -7.35 15.43 2.23
C HIS A 51 -8.23 15.79 3.42
N VAL A 52 -7.81 16.74 4.25
CA VAL A 52 -8.63 17.24 5.36
C VAL A 52 -9.90 17.88 4.82
N ARG A 53 -9.80 18.77 3.82
CA ARG A 53 -10.96 19.40 3.19
C ARG A 53 -11.89 18.39 2.50
N GLU A 54 -11.35 17.36 1.87
CA GLU A 54 -12.15 16.30 1.25
C GLU A 54 -12.91 15.43 2.26
N VAL A 55 -12.29 15.11 3.40
CA VAL A 55 -12.88 14.21 4.40
C VAL A 55 -13.83 14.94 5.35
N PHE A 56 -13.46 16.14 5.79
CA PHE A 56 -14.24 16.94 6.76
C PHE A 56 -15.18 17.95 6.08
N GLY A 57 -14.99 18.20 4.78
CA GLY A 57 -15.85 19.08 3.98
C GLY A 57 -15.42 20.55 3.98
N PRO A 58 -16.19 21.43 3.30
CA PRO A 58 -15.86 22.84 3.14
C PRO A 58 -16.02 23.68 4.42
N SER A 59 -16.53 23.10 5.52
CA SER A 59 -16.67 23.76 6.83
C SER A 59 -15.34 23.85 7.59
N VAL A 60 -14.26 23.30 7.05
CA VAL A 60 -12.91 23.40 7.64
C VAL A 60 -12.48 24.87 7.64
N ALA A 61 -12.12 25.36 8.83
CA ALA A 61 -11.59 26.71 9.00
C ALA A 61 -10.27 26.90 8.22
N GLU A 62 -9.91 28.15 7.94
CA GLU A 62 -8.65 28.51 7.29
C GLU A 62 -7.44 27.91 8.04
N GLN A 63 -7.50 27.86 9.37
CA GLN A 63 -6.58 27.12 10.24
C GLN A 63 -6.91 25.61 10.27
N TRP A 64 -6.85 24.97 9.11
CA TRP A 64 -7.20 23.56 8.93
C TRP A 64 -6.43 22.61 9.85
N GLN A 65 -5.20 22.97 10.25
CA GLN A 65 -4.37 22.18 11.18
C GLN A 65 -5.00 22.02 12.56
N GLN A 66 -5.87 22.95 12.98
CA GLN A 66 -6.56 22.89 14.27
C GLN A 66 -7.82 22.02 14.23
N THR A 67 -8.19 21.48 13.07
CA THR A 67 -9.38 20.65 12.89
C THR A 67 -9.32 19.45 13.83
N PRO A 68 -10.32 19.25 14.71
CA PRO A 68 -10.34 18.15 15.65
C PRO A 68 -10.69 16.82 14.97
N LEU A 69 -9.88 15.79 15.21
CA LEU A 69 -10.05 14.41 14.75
C LEU A 69 -10.87 13.58 15.77
N GLN A 70 -12.02 14.10 16.22
CA GLN A 70 -12.83 13.41 17.25
C GLN A 70 -13.66 12.26 16.68
N GLU A 71 -14.19 12.42 15.46
CA GLU A 71 -14.99 11.37 14.85
C GLU A 71 -14.08 10.25 14.32
N ASN A 72 -14.18 9.06 14.94
CA ASN A 72 -13.34 7.91 14.62
C ASN A 72 -13.43 7.49 13.14
N ARG A 73 -14.62 7.61 12.52
CA ARG A 73 -14.83 7.26 11.11
C ARG A 73 -14.06 8.19 10.17
N LEU A 74 -14.16 9.50 10.38
CA LEU A 74 -13.44 10.50 9.59
C LEU A 74 -11.93 10.42 9.85
N LYS A 75 -11.52 10.26 11.11
CA LYS A 75 -10.11 10.06 11.47
C LYS A 75 -9.52 8.83 10.76
N HIS A 76 -10.22 7.69 10.81
CA HIS A 76 -9.78 6.49 10.11
C HIS A 76 -9.68 6.73 8.59
N ARG A 77 -10.70 7.35 7.99
CA ARG A 77 -10.71 7.65 6.55
C ARG A 77 -9.54 8.53 6.14
N LEU A 78 -9.24 9.58 6.90
CA LEU A 78 -8.09 10.45 6.65
C LEU A 78 -6.77 9.67 6.74
N LEU A 79 -6.54 8.96 7.86
CA LEU A 79 -5.29 8.24 8.09
C LEU A 79 -5.08 7.09 7.09
N ALA A 80 -6.14 6.40 6.68
CA ALA A 80 -6.06 5.33 5.69
C ALA A 80 -5.69 5.87 4.30
N ARG A 81 -6.25 7.02 3.90
CA ARG A 81 -5.88 7.69 2.64
C ARG A 81 -4.43 8.14 2.66
N LEU A 82 -3.99 8.80 3.73
CA LEU A 82 -2.59 9.22 3.88
C LEU A 82 -1.63 8.04 3.88
N ALA A 83 -1.98 6.93 4.55
CA ALA A 83 -1.16 5.72 4.54
C ALA A 83 -1.05 5.06 3.16
N ALA A 84 -2.10 5.13 2.35
CA ALA A 84 -2.09 4.63 0.98
C ALA A 84 -1.24 5.51 0.05
N GLU A 85 -1.38 6.84 0.16
CA GLU A 85 -0.66 7.80 -0.70
C GLU A 85 0.82 7.95 -0.32
N LEU A 86 1.12 8.09 0.97
CA LEU A 86 2.48 8.29 1.47
C LEU A 86 3.22 6.98 1.74
N GLY A 87 2.51 5.84 1.68
CA GLY A 87 3.08 4.53 1.99
C GLY A 87 3.51 4.34 3.45
N HIS A 88 3.19 5.29 4.33
CA HIS A 88 3.61 5.31 5.73
C HIS A 88 2.38 5.35 6.66
N ALA A 89 2.17 4.28 7.42
CA ALA A 89 1.00 4.14 8.31
C ALA A 89 1.33 4.58 9.75
N VAL A 90 0.38 5.22 10.42
CA VAL A 90 0.53 5.59 11.83
C VAL A 90 0.46 4.34 12.71
N PRO A 91 1.47 4.09 13.58
CA PRO A 91 1.43 2.94 14.48
C PRO A 91 0.38 3.10 15.58
N ASN A 92 -0.19 1.98 16.04
CA ASN A 92 -1.27 1.94 17.04
C ASN A 92 -0.92 2.70 18.34
N SER A 93 0.34 2.62 18.77
CA SER A 93 0.83 3.34 19.95
C SER A 93 0.78 4.87 19.82
N ARG A 94 0.74 5.42 18.60
CA ARG A 94 0.65 6.86 18.33
C ARG A 94 -0.76 7.33 17.95
N LEU A 95 -1.69 6.42 17.65
CA LEU A 95 -3.06 6.78 17.23
C LEU A 95 -3.81 7.67 18.24
N HIS A 96 -3.62 7.45 19.55
CA HIS A 96 -4.25 8.27 20.59
C HIS A 96 -3.73 9.72 20.65
N ARG A 97 -2.56 9.99 20.06
CA ARG A 97 -1.93 11.31 19.98
C ARG A 97 -2.39 12.11 18.76
N MET A 98 -2.95 11.44 17.74
CA MET A 98 -3.52 12.09 16.55
C MET A 98 -4.89 12.69 16.89
N ARG A 99 -4.91 13.87 17.53
CA ARG A 99 -6.14 14.54 18.00
C ARG A 99 -6.55 15.69 17.09
N ARG A 100 -5.60 16.32 16.41
CA ARG A 100 -5.81 17.40 15.44
C ARG A 100 -5.06 17.10 14.14
N ALA A 101 -5.48 17.72 13.04
CA ALA A 101 -4.78 17.58 11.76
C ALA A 101 -3.29 17.99 11.84
N GLY A 102 -2.96 18.97 12.68
CA GLY A 102 -1.58 19.37 12.96
C GLY A 102 -0.74 18.29 13.65
N ASP A 103 -1.34 17.43 14.48
CA ASP A 103 -0.61 16.29 15.08
C ASP A 103 -0.21 15.27 14.00
N VAL A 104 -1.09 15.09 13.01
CA VAL A 104 -0.86 14.22 11.86
C VAL A 104 0.23 14.81 10.96
N LEU A 105 0.18 16.12 10.70
CA LEU A 105 1.23 16.82 9.97
C LEU A 105 2.59 16.69 10.69
N GLY A 106 2.63 16.87 12.01
CA GLY A 106 3.86 16.71 12.79
C GLY A 106 4.43 15.29 12.73
N PHE A 107 3.57 14.27 12.71
CA PHE A 107 3.98 12.88 12.51
C PHE A 107 4.61 12.65 11.13
N TYR A 108 3.92 13.06 10.06
CA TYR A 108 4.41 12.88 8.70
C TYR A 108 5.55 13.84 8.32
N GLY A 109 5.79 14.91 9.08
CA GLY A 109 6.95 15.77 8.87
C GLY A 109 8.28 15.16 9.33
N SER A 110 8.24 14.04 10.07
CA SER A 110 9.44 13.37 10.59
C SER A 110 9.89 12.25 9.67
N PRO A 111 11.12 12.29 9.12
CA PRO A 111 11.65 11.18 8.31
C PRO A 111 11.88 9.93 9.17
N VAL A 112 11.83 8.77 8.52
CA VAL A 112 12.11 7.46 9.14
C VAL A 112 13.11 6.72 8.26
N SER A 113 14.22 6.27 8.84
CA SER A 113 15.20 5.42 8.17
C SER A 113 15.07 3.99 8.68
N ASP A 114 15.20 3.00 7.79
CA ASP A 114 15.16 1.57 8.12
C ASP A 114 16.53 0.89 8.06
N GLY A 115 17.59 1.65 7.79
CA GLY A 115 18.97 1.19 7.83
C GLY A 115 19.42 0.79 9.24
N SER A 116 20.30 -0.20 9.31
CA SER A 116 20.97 -0.55 10.57
C SER A 116 21.98 0.52 10.95
N GLN A 117 22.41 0.53 12.22
CA GLN A 117 23.47 1.43 12.68
C GLN A 117 24.78 1.25 11.90
N ILE A 118 25.03 0.06 11.37
CA ILE A 118 26.23 -0.21 10.58
C ILE A 118 26.06 0.34 9.14
N ASP A 119 24.87 0.27 8.56
CA ASP A 119 24.58 0.90 7.27
C ASP A 119 24.72 2.43 7.37
N GLU A 120 24.24 3.03 8.45
CA GLU A 120 24.39 4.45 8.74
C GLU A 120 25.86 4.84 8.89
N LEU A 121 26.64 4.06 9.66
CA LEU A 121 28.06 4.31 9.86
C LEU A 121 28.89 4.13 8.58
N ALA A 122 28.53 3.16 7.74
CA ALA A 122 29.18 2.92 6.46
C ALA A 122 28.88 4.03 5.43
N ALA A 123 27.71 4.68 5.52
CA ALA A 123 27.34 5.82 4.69
C ALA A 123 28.01 7.13 5.15
N ALA A 124 28.46 7.20 6.40
CA ALA A 124 29.19 8.36 6.93
C ALA A 124 30.62 8.44 6.36
N GLU A 125 31.20 9.64 6.38
CA GLU A 125 32.61 9.84 5.99
C GLU A 125 33.55 9.20 7.01
N LEU A 126 33.99 7.98 6.72
CA LEU A 126 34.92 7.25 7.58
C LEU A 126 36.35 7.79 7.42
N PRO A 127 37.12 7.90 8.52
CA PRO A 127 38.54 8.17 8.45
C PRO A 127 39.27 7.14 7.57
N PRO A 128 40.31 7.54 6.81
CA PRO A 128 40.97 6.66 5.83
C PRO A 128 41.66 5.44 6.45
N ASN A 129 41.92 5.48 7.76
CA ASN A 129 42.51 4.41 8.55
C ASN A 129 41.49 3.44 9.16
N LEU A 130 40.18 3.64 8.94
CA LEU A 130 39.12 2.82 9.51
C LEU A 130 38.45 1.97 8.43
N LYS A 131 38.51 0.64 8.58
CA LYS A 131 37.85 -0.32 7.69
C LYS A 131 36.89 -1.18 8.49
N ILE A 132 35.61 -1.15 8.10
CA ILE A 132 34.56 -1.96 8.71
C ILE A 132 34.28 -3.14 7.76
N ILE A 133 34.30 -4.37 8.29
CA ILE A 133 34.01 -5.58 7.51
C ILE A 133 32.77 -6.23 8.13
N TRP A 134 31.73 -6.40 7.31
CA TRP A 134 30.53 -7.10 7.73
C TRP A 134 30.77 -8.62 7.76
N ARG A 135 30.48 -9.25 8.90
CA ARG A 135 30.36 -10.71 9.02
C ARG A 135 29.02 -11.05 9.63
N GLN A 136 28.30 -11.96 8.97
CA GLN A 136 26.96 -12.41 9.32
C GLN A 136 26.99 -13.87 9.73
#